data_AF-H5SN83-F1
#
_entry.id   AF-H5SN83-F1
#
_cell.length_a   1.000
_cell.length_b   1.000
_cell.length_c   1.000
_cell.angle_alpha   90.00
_cell.angle_beta   90.00
_cell.angle_gamma   90.00
#
_symmetry.space_group_name_H-M   'P 1'
#
loop_
_entity.id
_entity.type
_entity.pdbx_description
1 polymer ?
#
loop_
_entity_poly.entity_id
_entity_poly.type
_entity_poly.pdbx_seq_one_letter_code
_entity_poly.pdbx_strand_id
1 'polypeptide(L)'
;MTEKSPRQALAQLEKVLKELGETRPAENILAQYEYEREMAARLRTASREERKSLYRIVYDTLYQQFPDHPGLARRDTAERKAQIQNLFNRIRPFLTPNSVFLEIGAGDCLLSYTVARVVKQVYALEVSTEKVAEPPPEVRNFELVLFDGFEFAFPDASVDIAFSNQVLEHLHPEDALEHLQQVYRLLKPGGYYICFVPHRFTGPHDISRYFTEEATGLHLKEYTYYELAAMFRKAGFSKMWGQIKGHWVSVGLFTLLEHLIEPLPYRLRKRLAHGSRLLRLVSLAGQKRR
;
A
#
# COMPACT_ATOMS: atom_id res chain seq x y z
N MET A 1 15.47 35.89 0.08
CA MET A 1 15.93 34.54 -0.30
C MET A 1 15.88 34.47 -1.80
N THR A 2 17.02 34.46 -2.48
CA THR A 2 17.08 34.35 -3.94
C THR A 2 16.59 32.97 -4.35
N GLU A 3 15.50 32.91 -5.13
CA GLU A 3 15.07 31.69 -5.80
C GLU A 3 16.25 31.11 -6.59
N LYS A 4 16.55 29.83 -6.38
CA LYS A 4 17.60 29.14 -7.12
C LYS A 4 17.21 29.10 -8.59
N SER A 5 18.17 29.28 -9.50
CA SER A 5 17.87 29.14 -10.92
C SER A 5 17.43 27.70 -11.23
N PRO A 6 16.58 27.47 -12.25
CA PRO A 6 16.10 26.13 -12.60
C PRO A 6 17.23 25.10 -12.77
N ARG A 7 18.36 25.54 -13.33
CA ARG A 7 19.57 24.73 -13.51
C ARG A 7 20.23 24.34 -12.19
N GLN A 8 20.23 25.22 -11.19
CA GLN A 8 20.76 24.91 -9.85
C GLN A 8 19.85 23.95 -9.08
N ALA A 9 18.52 24.06 -9.26
CA ALA A 9 17.56 23.14 -8.67
C ALA A 9 17.73 21.72 -9.24
N LEU A 10 17.87 21.59 -10.57
CA LEU A 10 18.07 20.29 -11.23
C LEU A 10 19.39 19.62 -10.80
N ALA A 11 20.50 20.36 -10.75
CA ALA A 11 21.78 19.83 -10.29
C ALA A 11 21.74 19.38 -8.81
N GLN A 12 20.96 20.07 -7.97
CA GLN A 12 20.74 19.64 -6.60
C GLN A 12 19.92 18.34 -6.55
N LEU A 13 18.88 18.23 -7.38
CA LEU A 13 18.07 17.03 -7.48
C LEU A 13 18.94 15.84 -7.91
N GLU A 14 19.74 15.97 -8.97
CA GLU A 14 20.67 14.93 -9.44
C GLU A 14 21.57 14.39 -8.32
N LYS A 15 22.09 15.29 -7.47
CA LYS A 15 22.89 14.90 -6.30
C LYS A 15 22.08 14.05 -5.31
N VAL A 16 20.86 14.48 -4.98
CA VAL A 16 19.96 13.75 -4.08
C VAL A 16 19.59 12.38 -4.66
N LEU A 17 19.28 12.31 -5.96
CA LEU A 17 18.95 11.06 -6.65
C LEU A 17 20.11 10.07 -6.58
N LYS A 18 21.34 10.53 -6.85
CA LYS A 18 22.54 9.70 -6.77
C LYS A 18 22.80 9.18 -5.35
N GLU A 19 22.63 10.00 -4.32
CA GLU A 19 22.78 9.59 -2.92
C GLU A 19 21.76 8.52 -2.51
N LEU A 20 20.57 8.53 -3.13
CA LEU A 20 19.48 7.59 -2.86
C LEU A 20 19.45 6.39 -3.82
N GLY A 21 20.41 6.28 -4.73
CA GLY A 21 20.51 5.18 -5.70
C GLY A 21 19.45 5.20 -6.80
N GLU A 22 18.82 6.36 -7.04
CA GLU A 22 17.89 6.55 -8.15
C GLU A 22 18.66 6.76 -9.45
N THR A 23 18.36 5.96 -10.47
CA THR A 23 19.09 5.96 -11.74
C THR A 23 18.34 6.64 -12.87
N ARG A 24 17.06 6.97 -12.66
CA ARG A 24 16.24 7.67 -13.67
C ARG A 24 16.69 9.13 -13.85
N PRO A 25 16.51 9.72 -15.04
CA PRO A 25 16.85 11.13 -15.27
C PRO A 25 16.14 12.07 -14.30
N ALA A 26 16.84 13.08 -13.79
CA ALA A 26 16.27 14.03 -12.83
C ALA A 26 15.06 14.79 -13.40
N GLU A 27 15.06 15.05 -14.71
CA GLU A 27 13.94 15.66 -15.44
C GLU A 27 12.68 14.78 -15.40
N ASN A 28 12.82 13.46 -15.59
CA ASN A 28 11.70 12.51 -15.49
C ASN A 28 11.16 12.45 -14.05
N ILE A 29 12.04 12.43 -13.05
CA ILE A 29 11.64 12.45 -11.63
C ILE A 29 10.89 13.73 -11.29
N LEU A 30 11.36 14.88 -11.77
CA LEU A 30 10.70 16.16 -11.54
C LEU A 30 9.31 16.19 -12.20
N ALA A 31 9.21 15.77 -13.46
CA ALA A 31 7.94 15.71 -14.18
C ALA A 31 6.94 14.76 -13.50
N GLN A 32 7.40 13.58 -13.06
CA GLN A 32 6.56 12.64 -12.32
C GLN A 32 6.09 13.24 -10.99
N TYR A 33 6.97 13.93 -10.25
CA TYR A 33 6.62 14.58 -8.99
C TYR A 33 5.57 15.68 -9.18
N GLU A 34 5.72 16.52 -10.21
CA GLU A 34 4.77 17.59 -10.51
C GLU A 34 3.38 17.03 -10.84
N TYR A 35 3.33 16.00 -11.70
CA TYR A 35 2.10 15.29 -12.03
C TYR A 35 1.44 14.66 -10.79
N GLU A 36 2.19 13.87 -10.02
CA GLU A 36 1.66 13.20 -8.83
C GLU A 36 1.14 14.20 -7.79
N ARG A 37 1.85 15.32 -7.58
CA ARG A 37 1.45 16.37 -6.64
C ARG A 37 0.15 17.05 -7.08
N GLU A 38 0.01 17.35 -8.37
CA GLU A 38 -1.22 17.93 -8.93
C GLU A 38 -2.40 16.96 -8.78
N MET A 39 -2.22 15.70 -9.16
CA MET A 39 -3.27 14.69 -9.07
C MET A 39 -3.65 14.39 -7.61
N ALA A 40 -2.68 14.39 -6.70
CA ALA A 40 -2.95 14.25 -5.27
C ALA A 40 -3.76 15.43 -4.72
N ALA A 41 -3.49 16.66 -5.16
CA ALA A 41 -4.32 17.82 -4.81
C ALA A 41 -5.76 17.65 -5.33
N ARG A 42 -5.91 17.23 -6.58
CA ARG A 42 -7.22 16.96 -7.18
C ARG A 42 -8.00 15.87 -6.45
N LEU A 43 -7.35 14.76 -6.08
CA LEU A 43 -7.98 13.68 -5.30
C LEU A 43 -8.41 14.14 -3.89
N ARG A 44 -7.66 15.04 -3.25
CA ARG A 44 -8.00 15.60 -1.93
C ARG A 44 -9.21 16.54 -1.97
N THR A 45 -9.40 17.27 -3.07
CA THR A 45 -10.51 18.24 -3.18
C THR A 45 -11.73 17.70 -3.91
N ALA A 46 -11.58 16.63 -4.70
CA ALA A 46 -12.68 16.00 -5.43
C ALA A 46 -13.73 15.44 -4.49
N SER A 47 -15.00 15.54 -4.88
CA SER A 47 -16.10 14.85 -4.23
C SER A 47 -15.96 13.33 -4.37
N ARG A 48 -16.68 12.59 -3.53
CA ARG A 48 -16.71 11.11 -3.58
C ARG A 48 -17.10 10.59 -4.98
N GLU A 49 -18.09 11.20 -5.62
CA GLU A 49 -18.55 10.76 -6.95
C GLU A 49 -17.49 11.00 -8.03
N GLU A 50 -16.77 12.11 -7.97
CA GLU A 50 -15.65 12.38 -8.88
C GLU A 50 -14.50 11.39 -8.65
N ARG A 51 -14.20 11.04 -7.39
CA ARG A 51 -13.12 10.12 -7.03
C ARG A 51 -13.31 8.72 -7.63
N LYS A 52 -14.55 8.25 -7.84
CA LYS A 52 -14.87 6.94 -8.48
C LYS A 52 -14.18 6.73 -9.82
N SER A 53 -14.17 7.75 -10.67
CA SER A 53 -13.49 7.68 -11.97
C SER A 53 -12.04 8.18 -11.89
N LEU A 54 -11.77 9.11 -10.96
CA LEU A 54 -10.50 9.81 -10.90
C LEU A 54 -9.33 8.89 -10.53
N TYR A 55 -9.49 7.93 -9.60
CA TYR A 55 -8.39 7.03 -9.24
C TYR A 55 -7.84 6.30 -10.47
N ARG A 56 -8.73 5.67 -11.26
CA ARG A 56 -8.33 4.96 -12.48
C ARG A 56 -7.63 5.90 -13.46
N ILE A 57 -8.20 7.08 -13.72
CA ILE A 57 -7.61 8.08 -14.64
C ILE A 57 -6.21 8.48 -14.19
N VAL A 58 -6.01 8.73 -12.88
CA VAL A 58 -4.73 9.12 -12.31
C VAL A 58 -3.67 8.04 -12.54
N TYR A 59 -3.99 6.78 -12.26
CA TYR A 59 -3.02 5.68 -12.41
C TYR A 59 -2.77 5.28 -13.86
N ASP A 60 -3.81 5.21 -14.69
CA ASP A 60 -3.64 4.91 -16.11
C ASP A 60 -2.77 5.98 -16.78
N THR A 61 -3.03 7.26 -16.49
CA THR A 61 -2.23 8.38 -17.02
C THR A 61 -0.81 8.37 -16.46
N LEU A 62 -0.62 8.07 -15.16
CA LEU A 62 0.71 7.94 -14.56
C LEU A 62 1.55 6.89 -15.32
N TYR A 63 0.99 5.71 -15.53
CA TYR A 63 1.71 4.61 -16.17
C TYR A 63 1.94 4.84 -17.67
N GLN A 64 1.03 5.53 -18.36
CA GLN A 64 1.21 5.90 -19.76
C GLN A 64 2.26 7.01 -19.96
N GLN A 65 2.28 8.03 -19.08
CA GLN A 65 3.21 9.15 -19.19
C GLN A 65 4.62 8.83 -18.68
N PHE A 66 4.73 7.96 -17.68
CA PHE A 66 6.00 7.62 -17.02
C PHE A 66 6.29 6.12 -17.19
N PRO A 67 6.71 5.65 -18.39
CA PRO A 67 6.95 4.23 -18.65
C PRO A 67 8.14 3.65 -17.87
N ASP A 68 9.03 4.52 -17.35
CA ASP A 68 10.12 4.15 -16.44
C ASP A 68 9.68 4.08 -14.96
N HIS A 69 8.37 4.23 -14.68
CA HIS A 69 7.83 4.16 -13.32
C HIS A 69 8.15 2.80 -12.66
N PRO A 70 8.67 2.76 -11.42
CA PRO A 70 9.08 1.52 -10.74
C PRO A 70 7.96 0.48 -10.61
N GLY A 71 6.71 0.93 -10.53
CA GLY A 71 5.51 0.09 -10.52
C GLY A 71 5.25 -0.70 -11.81
N LEU A 72 5.82 -0.29 -12.95
CA LEU A 72 5.79 -1.03 -14.21
C LEU A 72 7.05 -1.89 -14.41
N ALA A 73 8.14 -1.54 -13.74
CA ALA A 73 9.42 -2.19 -13.92
C ALA A 73 9.45 -3.62 -13.31
N ARG A 74 9.89 -4.58 -14.14
CA ARG A 74 10.57 -5.84 -13.76
C ARG A 74 9.75 -6.90 -13.00
N ARG A 75 8.65 -7.37 -13.62
CA ARG A 75 7.86 -8.54 -13.18
C ARG A 75 8.67 -9.83 -13.02
N ASP A 76 9.63 -10.09 -13.92
CA ASP A 76 10.33 -11.39 -13.99
C ASP A 76 11.74 -11.41 -13.37
N THR A 77 12.01 -10.49 -12.44
CA THR A 77 13.31 -10.46 -11.74
C THR A 77 13.36 -11.38 -10.52
N ALA A 78 14.57 -11.85 -10.19
CA ALA A 78 14.82 -12.59 -8.96
C ALA A 78 14.44 -11.76 -7.71
N GLU A 79 14.66 -10.45 -7.76
CA GLU A 79 14.27 -9.50 -6.70
C GLU A 79 12.76 -9.48 -6.48
N ARG A 80 11.97 -9.33 -7.56
CA ARG A 80 10.50 -9.36 -7.48
C ARG A 80 10.01 -10.71 -6.97
N LYS A 81 10.55 -11.83 -7.45
CA LYS A 81 10.22 -13.18 -6.95
C LYS A 81 10.50 -13.31 -5.45
N ALA A 82 11.64 -12.81 -4.98
CA ALA A 82 11.98 -12.79 -3.56
C ALA A 82 11.04 -11.89 -2.74
N GLN A 83 10.63 -10.73 -3.26
CA GLN A 83 9.65 -9.85 -2.63
C GLN A 83 8.30 -10.55 -2.46
N ILE A 84 7.78 -11.20 -3.51
CA ILE A 84 6.53 -11.96 -3.46
C ILE A 84 6.62 -13.11 -2.47
N GLN A 85 7.72 -13.87 -2.47
CA GLN A 85 7.93 -14.94 -1.50
C GLN A 85 7.96 -14.43 -0.06
N ASN A 86 8.60 -13.27 0.18
CA ASN A 86 8.61 -12.63 1.47
C ASN A 86 7.21 -12.18 1.90
N LEU A 87 6.42 -11.57 1.01
CA LEU A 87 5.03 -11.21 1.29
C LEU A 87 4.18 -12.44 1.63
N PHE A 88 4.28 -13.49 0.81
CA PHE A 88 3.58 -14.75 1.04
C PHE A 88 3.92 -15.34 2.42
N ASN A 89 5.20 -15.42 2.77
CA ASN A 89 5.64 -15.96 4.06
C ASN A 89 5.05 -15.20 5.26
N ARG A 90 4.79 -13.90 5.11
CA ARG A 90 4.24 -13.05 6.18
C ARG A 90 2.75 -13.28 6.42
N ILE A 91 2.00 -13.67 5.37
CA ILE A 91 0.56 -13.93 5.44
C ILE A 91 0.23 -15.42 5.55
N ARG A 92 1.16 -16.32 5.20
CA ARG A 92 1.02 -17.77 5.25
C ARG A 92 0.41 -18.29 6.56
N PRO A 93 0.74 -17.78 7.76
CA PRO A 93 0.14 -18.27 9.01
C PRO A 93 -1.39 -18.14 9.10
N PHE A 94 -2.03 -17.32 8.26
CA PHE A 94 -3.49 -17.16 8.23
C PHE A 94 -4.17 -18.00 7.14
N LEU A 95 -3.39 -18.59 6.23
CA LEU A 95 -3.92 -19.33 5.09
C LEU A 95 -4.13 -20.79 5.45
N THR A 96 -5.24 -21.35 4.96
CA THR A 96 -5.54 -22.78 5.05
C THR A 96 -5.98 -23.30 3.67
N PRO A 97 -5.90 -24.61 3.40
CA PRO A 97 -6.41 -25.19 2.17
C PRO A 97 -7.89 -24.89 1.88
N ASN A 98 -8.67 -24.52 2.89
CA ASN A 98 -10.09 -24.20 2.76
C ASN A 98 -10.38 -22.70 2.64
N SER A 99 -9.36 -21.83 2.75
CA SER A 99 -9.53 -20.38 2.76
C SER A 99 -10.03 -19.86 1.41
N VAL A 100 -10.98 -18.92 1.47
CA VAL A 100 -11.27 -17.97 0.40
C VAL A 100 -10.44 -16.71 0.66
N PHE A 101 -9.53 -16.40 -0.26
CA PHE A 101 -8.60 -15.28 -0.16
C PHE A 101 -8.98 -14.16 -1.14
N LEU A 102 -8.96 -12.92 -0.67
CA LEU A 102 -9.19 -11.71 -1.46
C LEU A 102 -7.95 -10.81 -1.40
N GLU A 103 -7.27 -10.61 -2.52
CA GLU A 103 -6.24 -9.59 -2.66
C GLU A 103 -6.87 -8.30 -3.21
N ILE A 104 -6.67 -7.17 -2.53
CA ILE A 104 -7.18 -5.86 -2.95
C ILE A 104 -5.99 -5.02 -3.43
N GLY A 105 -6.08 -4.49 -4.66
CA GLY A 105 -4.98 -3.83 -5.33
C GLY A 105 -3.90 -4.83 -5.75
N ALA A 106 -4.31 -5.89 -6.46
CA ALA A 106 -3.45 -7.04 -6.75
C ALA A 106 -2.28 -6.73 -7.71
N GLY A 107 -2.34 -5.63 -8.46
CA GLY A 107 -1.30 -5.20 -9.38
C GLY A 107 -0.97 -6.26 -10.43
N ASP A 108 0.19 -6.91 -10.29
CA ASP A 108 0.63 -7.97 -11.22
C ASP A 108 0.13 -9.37 -10.87
N CYS A 109 -0.69 -9.51 -9.82
CA CYS A 109 -1.33 -10.75 -9.37
C CYS A 109 -0.35 -11.88 -8.98
N LEU A 110 0.97 -11.61 -8.91
CA LEU A 110 1.96 -12.65 -8.61
C LEU A 110 1.79 -13.24 -7.20
N LEU A 111 1.36 -12.42 -6.22
CA LEU A 111 1.04 -12.90 -4.89
C LEU A 111 -0.22 -13.78 -4.92
N SER A 112 -1.29 -13.33 -5.58
CA SER A 112 -2.50 -14.10 -5.82
C SER A 112 -2.21 -15.49 -6.41
N TYR A 113 -1.34 -15.60 -7.43
CA TYR A 113 -0.95 -16.89 -8.00
C TYR A 113 -0.18 -17.77 -7.02
N THR A 114 0.68 -17.17 -6.20
CA THR A 114 1.41 -17.88 -5.15
C THR A 114 0.46 -18.42 -4.08
N VAL A 115 -0.54 -17.63 -3.69
CA VAL A 115 -1.55 -18.01 -2.69
C VAL A 115 -2.50 -19.07 -3.23
N ALA A 116 -2.90 -19.00 -4.51
CA ALA A 116 -3.81 -19.93 -5.15
C ALA A 116 -3.37 -21.40 -5.03
N ARG A 117 -2.06 -21.65 -4.93
CA ARG A 117 -1.46 -22.98 -4.74
C ARG A 117 -1.77 -23.63 -3.38
N VAL A 118 -2.22 -22.86 -2.38
CA VAL A 118 -2.38 -23.35 -0.99
C VAL A 118 -3.75 -23.05 -0.38
N VAL A 119 -4.69 -22.47 -1.15
CA VAL A 119 -6.03 -22.11 -0.67
C VAL A 119 -7.11 -22.64 -1.59
N LYS A 120 -8.38 -22.52 -1.17
CA LYS A 120 -9.52 -23.02 -1.94
C LYS A 120 -9.83 -22.13 -3.14
N GLN A 121 -9.86 -20.82 -2.94
CA GLN A 121 -10.22 -19.83 -3.95
C GLN A 121 -9.48 -18.52 -3.71
N VAL A 122 -9.03 -17.87 -4.80
CA VAL A 122 -8.44 -16.54 -4.80
C VAL A 122 -9.28 -15.61 -5.68
N TYR A 123 -9.59 -14.44 -5.12
CA TYR A 123 -10.10 -13.29 -5.85
C TYR A 123 -9.06 -12.18 -5.82
N ALA A 124 -8.78 -11.56 -6.97
CA ALA A 124 -7.91 -10.39 -7.08
C ALA A 124 -8.74 -9.19 -7.53
N LEU A 125 -8.84 -8.17 -6.69
CA LEU A 125 -9.47 -6.89 -7.02
C LEU A 125 -8.43 -5.92 -7.54
N GLU A 126 -8.73 -5.32 -8.68
CA GLU A 126 -7.86 -4.34 -9.33
C GLU A 126 -8.68 -3.29 -10.10
N VAL A 127 -8.19 -2.05 -10.12
CA VAL A 127 -8.83 -0.93 -10.84
C VAL A 127 -8.31 -0.78 -12.27
N SER A 128 -7.09 -1.26 -12.54
CA SER A 128 -6.42 -1.17 -13.85
C SER A 128 -5.72 -2.47 -14.26
N THR A 129 -5.98 -2.92 -15.48
CA THR A 129 -5.40 -4.17 -16.01
C THR A 129 -3.96 -4.02 -16.51
N GLU A 130 -3.43 -2.80 -16.60
CA GLU A 130 -2.09 -2.51 -17.17
C GLU A 130 -0.96 -3.35 -16.56
N LYS A 131 -1.10 -3.70 -15.28
CA LYS A 131 -0.08 -4.45 -14.53
C LYS A 131 -0.30 -5.96 -14.48
N VAL A 132 -1.49 -6.43 -14.79
CA VAL A 132 -1.88 -7.84 -14.61
C VAL A 132 -0.99 -8.73 -15.47
N ALA A 133 -0.46 -9.80 -14.88
CA ALA A 133 0.27 -10.84 -15.61
C ALA A 133 -0.68 -11.97 -16.01
N GLU A 134 -0.28 -12.80 -16.95
CA GLU A 134 -1.05 -14.00 -17.29
C GLU A 134 -0.94 -15.03 -16.14
N PRO A 135 -2.05 -15.68 -15.75
CA PRO A 135 -2.03 -16.71 -14.71
C PRO A 135 -1.24 -17.94 -15.20
N PRO A 136 -0.42 -18.56 -14.33
CA PRO A 136 0.22 -19.84 -14.65
C PRO A 136 -0.83 -20.93 -14.94
N PRO A 137 -0.58 -21.86 -15.88
CA PRO A 137 -1.56 -22.89 -16.27
C PRO A 137 -2.06 -23.78 -15.12
N GLU A 138 -1.27 -23.95 -14.07
CA GLU A 138 -1.64 -24.72 -12.88
C GLU A 138 -2.62 -23.99 -11.94
N VAL A 139 -2.77 -22.67 -12.07
CA VAL A 139 -3.66 -21.86 -11.24
C VAL A 139 -5.08 -21.93 -11.81
N ARG A 140 -5.94 -22.74 -11.17
CA ARG A 140 -7.32 -22.99 -11.62
C ARG A 140 -8.41 -22.35 -10.76
N ASN A 141 -8.04 -21.83 -9.61
CA ASN A 141 -8.91 -21.32 -8.56
C ASN A 141 -8.69 -19.82 -8.31
N PHE A 142 -8.47 -19.07 -9.39
CA PHE A 142 -8.20 -17.64 -9.39
C PHE A 142 -9.25 -16.91 -10.24
N GLU A 143 -9.70 -15.77 -9.76
CA GLU A 143 -10.59 -14.86 -10.49
C GLU A 143 -10.10 -13.42 -10.33
N LEU A 144 -9.86 -12.74 -11.45
CA LEU A 144 -9.62 -11.31 -11.48
C LEU A 144 -10.97 -10.58 -11.55
N VAL A 145 -11.19 -9.67 -10.62
CA VAL A 145 -12.39 -8.86 -10.53
C VAL A 145 -12.00 -7.40 -10.71
N LEU A 146 -12.42 -6.79 -11.82
CA LEU A 146 -12.24 -5.36 -12.01
C LEU A 146 -13.35 -4.60 -11.28
N PHE A 147 -12.96 -3.56 -10.55
CA PHE A 147 -13.90 -2.75 -9.77
C PHE A 147 -13.58 -1.27 -9.85
N ASP A 148 -14.50 -0.44 -9.39
CA ASP A 148 -14.43 1.02 -9.48
C ASP A 148 -13.58 1.67 -8.38
N GLY A 149 -12.97 0.88 -7.48
CA GLY A 149 -12.23 1.37 -6.33
C GLY A 149 -13.09 1.63 -5.10
N PHE A 150 -14.43 1.53 -5.21
CA PHE A 150 -15.35 1.89 -4.15
C PHE A 150 -16.21 0.73 -3.69
N GLU A 151 -16.85 -0.02 -4.58
CA GLU A 151 -17.79 -1.06 -4.16
C GLU A 151 -17.23 -2.48 -4.33
N PHE A 152 -17.14 -3.22 -3.23
CA PHE A 152 -16.84 -4.65 -3.26
C PHE A 152 -18.12 -5.45 -3.54
N ALA A 153 -18.29 -5.89 -4.79
CA ALA A 153 -19.39 -6.74 -5.25
C ALA A 153 -19.29 -8.20 -4.75
N PHE A 154 -19.00 -8.37 -3.46
CA PHE A 154 -18.94 -9.65 -2.76
C PHE A 154 -20.09 -9.75 -1.74
N PRO A 155 -20.68 -10.94 -1.57
CA PRO A 155 -21.64 -11.18 -0.51
C PRO A 155 -21.03 -10.96 0.88
N ASP A 156 -21.86 -10.59 1.84
CA ASP A 156 -21.49 -10.55 3.26
C ASP A 156 -20.94 -11.92 3.70
N ALA A 157 -19.95 -11.91 4.59
CA ALA A 157 -19.38 -13.12 5.18
C ALA A 157 -18.99 -14.21 4.15
N SER A 158 -18.38 -13.82 3.04
CA SER A 158 -17.97 -14.72 1.95
C SER A 158 -16.46 -15.00 1.91
N VAL A 159 -15.64 -14.13 2.51
CA VAL A 159 -14.16 -14.20 2.46
C VAL A 159 -13.57 -14.58 3.82
N ASP A 160 -12.59 -15.48 3.82
CA ASP A 160 -11.88 -15.87 5.05
C ASP A 160 -10.74 -14.89 5.37
N ILE A 161 -9.97 -14.52 4.35
CA ILE A 161 -8.80 -13.65 4.47
C ILE A 161 -8.83 -12.59 3.37
N ALA A 162 -8.83 -11.32 3.76
CA ALA A 162 -8.59 -10.20 2.86
C ALA A 162 -7.16 -9.67 3.08
N PHE A 163 -6.50 -9.26 2.00
CA PHE A 163 -5.14 -8.74 2.01
C PHE A 163 -5.01 -7.53 1.09
N SER A 164 -4.20 -6.54 1.50
CA SER A 164 -3.78 -5.47 0.61
C SER A 164 -2.35 -5.02 0.94
N ASN A 165 -1.55 -4.77 -0.08
CA ASN A 165 -0.19 -4.25 0.09
C ASN A 165 -0.04 -2.98 -0.73
N GLN A 166 0.26 -1.88 -0.05
CA GLN A 166 0.41 -0.55 -0.64
C GLN A 166 -0.88 -0.05 -1.34
N VAL A 167 -1.95 0.17 -0.56
CA VAL A 167 -3.27 0.55 -1.08
C VAL A 167 -3.86 1.70 -0.27
N LEU A 168 -4.02 1.52 1.05
CA LEU A 168 -4.74 2.48 1.89
C LEU A 168 -4.09 3.87 1.92
N GLU A 169 -2.78 3.96 1.66
CA GLU A 169 -2.05 5.24 1.60
C GLU A 169 -2.42 6.10 0.41
N HIS A 170 -2.97 5.49 -0.64
CA HIS A 170 -3.40 6.16 -1.86
C HIS A 170 -4.87 6.59 -1.81
N LEU A 171 -5.63 6.06 -0.86
CA LEU A 171 -7.04 6.39 -0.70
C LEU A 171 -7.20 7.73 0.02
N HIS A 172 -8.21 8.48 -0.40
CA HIS A 172 -8.72 9.60 0.36
C HIS A 172 -9.12 9.11 1.76
N PRO A 173 -8.89 9.89 2.84
CA PRO A 173 -9.17 9.42 4.20
C PRO A 173 -10.61 8.94 4.45
N GLU A 174 -11.59 9.52 3.75
CA GLU A 174 -12.99 9.06 3.77
C GLU A 174 -13.15 7.69 3.13
N ASP A 175 -12.62 7.53 1.91
CA ASP A 175 -12.67 6.29 1.13
C ASP A 175 -11.91 5.16 1.86
N ALA A 176 -10.82 5.49 2.54
CA ALA A 176 -10.06 4.53 3.34
C ALA A 176 -10.89 3.95 4.50
N LEU A 177 -11.75 4.75 5.16
CA LEU A 177 -12.63 4.23 6.20
C LEU A 177 -13.76 3.37 5.60
N GLU A 178 -14.38 3.81 4.51
CA GLU A 178 -15.40 3.05 3.78
C GLU A 178 -14.85 1.69 3.29
N HIS A 179 -13.64 1.68 2.74
CA HIS A 179 -12.91 0.48 2.34
C HIS A 179 -12.81 -0.50 3.51
N LEU A 180 -12.35 -0.06 4.68
CA LEU A 180 -12.23 -0.91 5.87
C LEU A 180 -13.58 -1.48 6.32
N GLN A 181 -14.65 -0.69 6.24
CA GLN A 181 -16.00 -1.14 6.58
C GLN A 181 -16.50 -2.20 5.60
N GLN A 182 -16.24 -2.05 4.30
CA GLN A 182 -16.62 -3.05 3.31
C GLN A 182 -15.80 -4.33 3.44
N VAL A 183 -14.49 -4.25 3.71
CA VAL A 183 -13.68 -5.43 4.04
C VAL A 183 -14.25 -6.12 5.28
N TYR A 184 -14.60 -5.37 6.33
CA TYR A 184 -15.22 -5.95 7.52
C TYR A 184 -16.55 -6.65 7.19
N ARG A 185 -17.40 -6.08 6.34
CA ARG A 185 -18.67 -6.68 5.90
C ARG A 185 -18.46 -8.04 5.20
N LEU A 186 -17.59 -8.09 4.19
CA LEU A 186 -17.36 -9.30 3.39
C LEU A 186 -16.63 -10.43 4.14
N LEU A 187 -15.88 -10.09 5.20
CA LEU A 187 -15.19 -11.12 6.00
C LEU A 187 -16.18 -12.01 6.74
N LYS A 188 -15.90 -13.32 6.78
CA LYS A 188 -16.58 -14.27 7.66
C LYS A 188 -16.30 -13.95 9.13
N PRO A 189 -17.20 -14.32 10.06
CA PRO A 189 -16.88 -14.28 11.49
C PRO A 189 -15.56 -15.03 11.79
N GLY A 190 -14.64 -14.37 12.48
CA GLY A 190 -13.29 -14.89 12.74
C GLY A 190 -12.28 -14.72 11.59
N GLY A 191 -12.69 -14.21 10.43
CA GLY A 191 -11.83 -13.88 9.30
C GLY A 191 -10.91 -12.69 9.57
N TYR A 192 -9.89 -12.52 8.73
CA TYR A 192 -8.84 -11.51 8.93
C TYR A 192 -8.72 -10.57 7.74
N TYR A 193 -8.51 -9.28 8.04
CA TYR A 193 -7.95 -8.35 7.09
C TYR A 193 -6.49 -8.06 7.46
N ILE A 194 -5.59 -8.19 6.49
CA ILE A 194 -4.16 -7.95 6.68
C ILE A 194 -3.73 -6.86 5.68
N CYS A 195 -3.20 -5.75 6.17
CA CYS A 195 -2.75 -4.66 5.31
C CYS A 195 -1.33 -4.22 5.64
N PHE A 196 -0.55 -3.95 4.59
CA PHE A 196 0.81 -3.44 4.67
C PHE A 196 0.86 -2.06 4.04
N VAL A 197 1.17 -1.04 4.83
CA VAL A 197 1.25 0.36 4.39
C VAL A 197 2.55 1.02 4.86
N PRO A 198 3.06 2.04 4.16
CA PRO A 198 4.25 2.75 4.56
C PRO A 198 4.06 3.40 5.93
N HIS A 199 5.12 3.36 6.75
CA HIS A 199 5.07 3.93 8.08
C HIS A 199 5.44 5.41 8.07
N ARG A 200 4.53 6.30 8.48
CA ARG A 200 4.71 7.77 8.40
C ARG A 200 6.06 8.27 8.94
N PHE A 201 6.58 7.70 10.04
CA PHE A 201 7.87 8.12 10.61
C PHE A 201 9.11 7.84 9.74
N THR A 202 9.03 6.93 8.77
CA THR A 202 10.12 6.70 7.81
C THR A 202 9.87 7.33 6.45
N GLY A 203 8.70 7.97 6.28
CA GLY A 203 8.28 8.61 5.06
C GLY A 203 9.08 9.85 4.65
N PRO A 204 8.75 10.40 3.48
CA PRO A 204 7.77 9.87 2.53
C PRO A 204 8.31 8.67 1.74
N HIS A 205 7.42 7.78 1.30
CA HIS A 205 7.74 6.58 0.53
C HIS A 205 7.29 6.66 -0.94
N ASP A 206 6.58 7.72 -1.32
CA ASP A 206 6.33 8.08 -2.71
C ASP A 206 7.48 8.92 -3.29
N ILE A 207 7.28 9.45 -4.50
CA ILE A 207 8.26 10.30 -5.19
C ILE A 207 8.60 11.59 -4.42
N SER A 208 7.77 12.02 -3.46
CA SER A 208 8.03 13.18 -2.61
C SER A 208 9.32 13.06 -1.81
N ARG A 209 9.87 11.85 -1.62
CA ARG A 209 11.12 11.58 -0.91
C ARG A 209 12.35 12.31 -1.43
N TYR A 210 12.30 12.77 -2.68
CA TYR A 210 13.36 13.54 -3.30
C TYR A 210 13.21 15.06 -3.10
N PHE A 211 12.05 15.51 -2.60
CA PHE A 211 11.64 16.92 -2.60
C PHE A 211 11.23 17.46 -1.23
N THR A 212 10.49 16.68 -0.43
CA THR A 212 9.84 17.14 0.80
C THR A 212 10.02 16.16 1.97
N GLU A 213 9.84 16.64 3.19
CA GLU A 213 9.88 15.81 4.41
C GLU A 213 8.58 15.02 4.65
N GLU A 214 7.50 15.40 3.96
CA GLU A 214 6.18 14.77 4.02
C GLU A 214 5.71 14.34 2.62
N ALA A 215 4.77 13.39 2.57
CA ALA A 215 4.21 12.90 1.31
C ALA A 215 3.27 13.96 0.71
N THR A 216 3.61 14.44 -0.47
CA THR A 216 2.83 15.44 -1.22
C THR A 216 2.32 14.93 -2.57
N GLY A 217 2.88 13.83 -3.07
CA GLY A 217 2.40 13.07 -4.23
C GLY A 217 1.26 12.12 -3.88
N LEU A 218 1.20 10.98 -4.57
CA LEU A 218 0.04 10.06 -4.53
C LEU A 218 -0.08 9.24 -3.23
N HIS A 219 0.85 9.36 -2.27
CA HIS A 219 0.59 8.91 -0.89
C HIS A 219 -0.25 9.98 -0.19
N LEU A 220 -1.58 9.90 -0.35
CA LEU A 220 -2.52 10.84 0.26
C LEU A 220 -2.45 10.83 1.79
N LYS A 221 -2.16 9.66 2.38
CA LYS A 221 -1.91 9.51 3.81
C LYS A 221 -1.00 8.33 4.13
N GLU A 222 0.19 8.58 4.68
CA GLU A 222 0.97 7.52 5.34
C GLU A 222 0.52 7.35 6.79
N TYR A 223 0.54 6.11 7.28
CA TYR A 223 -0.05 5.78 8.57
C TYR A 223 1.00 5.43 9.61
N THR A 224 0.64 5.63 10.88
CA THR A 224 1.20 4.92 12.02
C THR A 224 0.33 3.71 12.37
N TYR A 225 0.85 2.76 13.14
CA TYR A 225 0.05 1.69 13.77
C TYR A 225 -1.07 2.28 14.64
N TYR A 226 -0.84 3.35 15.39
CA TYR A 226 -1.86 4.00 16.21
C TYR A 226 -3.04 4.49 15.35
N GLU A 227 -2.75 5.28 14.31
CA GLU A 227 -3.78 5.82 13.42
C GLU A 227 -4.56 4.71 12.70
N LEU A 228 -3.85 3.73 12.13
CA LEU A 228 -4.48 2.65 11.37
C LEU A 228 -5.27 1.71 12.28
N ALA A 229 -4.76 1.38 13.47
CA ALA A 229 -5.50 0.58 14.45
C ALA A 229 -6.75 1.31 14.95
N ALA A 230 -6.73 2.65 15.08
CA ALA A 230 -7.93 3.42 15.41
C ALA A 230 -8.99 3.31 14.29
N MET A 231 -8.58 3.36 13.03
CA MET A 231 -9.49 3.17 11.89
C MET A 231 -10.06 1.75 11.83
N PHE A 232 -9.22 0.72 12.05
CA PHE A 232 -9.67 -0.66 12.15
C PHE A 232 -10.73 -0.84 13.26
N ARG A 233 -10.52 -0.24 14.45
CA ARG A 233 -11.53 -0.26 15.52
C ARG A 233 -12.84 0.39 15.08
N LYS A 234 -12.78 1.56 14.42
CA LYS A 234 -13.96 2.26 13.90
C LYS A 234 -14.73 1.42 12.87
N ALA A 235 -14.03 0.62 12.06
CA ALA A 235 -14.65 -0.29 11.10
C ALA A 235 -15.23 -1.58 11.74
N GLY A 236 -14.93 -1.85 13.01
CA GLY A 236 -15.49 -2.98 13.77
C GLY A 236 -14.49 -4.07 14.16
N PHE A 237 -13.21 -3.96 13.76
CA PHE A 237 -12.20 -4.94 14.13
C PHE A 237 -11.89 -4.87 15.63
N SER A 238 -11.91 -6.02 16.30
CA SER A 238 -11.81 -6.11 17.78
C SER A 238 -10.44 -6.55 18.27
N LYS A 239 -9.77 -7.43 17.53
CA LYS A 239 -8.42 -7.90 17.82
C LYS A 239 -7.50 -7.51 16.68
N MET A 240 -6.33 -6.96 17.02
CA MET A 240 -5.37 -6.48 16.05
C MET A 240 -3.94 -6.80 16.46
N TRP A 241 -3.13 -7.12 15.45
CA TRP A 241 -1.74 -7.51 15.62
C TRP A 241 -0.84 -6.76 14.66
N GLY A 242 0.35 -6.40 15.14
CA GLY A 242 1.47 -5.99 14.30
C GLY A 242 2.46 -7.14 14.10
N GLN A 243 3.40 -7.00 13.17
CA GLN A 243 4.33 -8.09 12.84
C GLN A 243 5.80 -7.78 13.19
N ILE A 244 6.46 -8.70 13.89
CA ILE A 244 7.89 -8.63 14.22
C ILE A 244 8.57 -9.92 13.74
N LYS A 245 9.51 -9.80 12.79
CA LYS A 245 10.28 -10.95 12.26
C LYS A 245 9.38 -12.16 11.94
N GLY A 246 8.27 -11.94 11.24
CA GLY A 246 7.30 -12.97 10.87
C GLY A 246 6.26 -13.35 11.94
N HIS A 247 6.45 -12.94 13.20
CA HIS A 247 5.54 -13.25 14.30
C HIS A 247 4.52 -12.14 14.50
N TRP A 248 3.27 -12.51 14.73
CA TRP A 248 2.17 -11.58 14.97
C TRP A 248 1.97 -11.36 16.47
N VAL A 249 2.14 -10.12 16.92
CA VAL A 249 2.05 -9.71 18.33
C VAL A 249 1.04 -8.58 18.47
N SER A 250 0.51 -8.36 19.68
CA SER A 250 -0.50 -7.32 19.92
C SER A 250 -0.02 -5.95 19.39
N VAL A 251 -0.91 -5.25 18.67
CA VAL A 251 -0.61 -3.93 18.09
C VAL A 251 -0.21 -2.89 19.15
N GLY A 252 -0.62 -3.09 20.41
CA GLY A 252 -0.32 -2.19 21.53
C GLY A 252 1.18 -1.93 21.74
N LEU A 253 2.04 -2.90 21.43
CA LEU A 253 3.50 -2.73 21.50
C LEU A 253 3.98 -1.65 20.52
N PHE A 254 3.45 -1.66 19.30
CA PHE A 254 3.83 -0.71 18.26
C PHE A 254 3.31 0.68 18.59
N THR A 255 2.04 0.78 19.03
CA THR A 255 1.48 2.08 19.41
C THR A 255 2.24 2.70 20.57
N LEU A 256 2.69 1.91 21.55
CA LEU A 256 3.52 2.41 22.64
C LEU A 256 4.86 2.96 22.13
N LEU A 257 5.55 2.21 21.26
CA LEU A 257 6.80 2.66 20.65
C LEU A 257 6.61 3.94 19.85
N GLU A 258 5.49 4.08 19.13
CA GLU A 258 5.17 5.29 18.40
C GLU A 258 5.01 6.50 19.33
N HIS A 259 4.26 6.37 20.42
CA HIS A 259 4.07 7.47 21.38
C HIS A 259 5.38 7.93 22.03
N LEU A 260 6.35 7.02 22.23
CA LEU A 260 7.66 7.37 22.76
C LEU A 260 8.55 8.10 21.73
N ILE A 261 8.37 7.80 20.45
CA ILE A 261 9.22 8.29 19.36
C ILE A 261 8.63 9.55 18.68
N GLU A 262 7.30 9.70 18.68
CA GLU A 262 6.59 10.77 17.98
C GLU A 262 7.02 12.20 18.38
N PRO A 263 7.24 12.52 19.67
CA PRO A 263 7.62 13.86 20.10
C PRO A 263 9.04 14.28 19.68
N LEU A 264 9.86 13.34 19.20
CA LEU A 264 11.25 13.62 18.83
C LEU A 264 11.31 14.44 17.53
N PRO A 265 12.34 15.31 17.36
CA PRO A 265 12.56 16.02 16.12
C PRO A 265 12.64 15.09 14.91
N TYR A 266 12.13 15.52 13.75
CA TYR A 266 11.97 14.71 12.54
C TYR A 266 13.19 13.83 12.21
N ARG A 267 14.40 14.40 12.19
CA ARG A 267 15.63 13.66 11.87
C ARG A 267 15.93 12.53 12.86
N LEU A 268 15.73 12.77 14.15
CA LEU A 268 15.96 11.76 15.18
C LEU A 268 14.88 10.68 15.14
N ARG A 269 13.61 11.09 15.02
CA ARG A 269 12.46 10.20 14.84
C ARG A 269 12.66 9.26 13.65
N LYS A 270 12.99 9.80 12.49
CA LYS A 270 13.24 9.04 11.26
C LYS A 270 14.40 8.07 11.41
N ARG A 271 15.51 8.50 12.02
CA ARG A 271 16.68 7.64 12.29
C ARG A 271 16.32 6.47 13.22
N LEU A 272 15.60 6.73 14.31
CA LEU A 272 15.20 5.69 15.27
C LEU A 272 14.17 4.72 14.67
N ALA A 273 13.16 5.24 13.98
CA ALA A 273 12.14 4.44 13.30
C ALA A 273 12.78 3.55 12.22
N HIS A 274 13.68 4.11 11.42
CA HIS A 274 14.42 3.35 10.42
C HIS A 274 15.39 2.34 11.05
N GLY A 275 16.07 2.70 12.15
CA GLY A 275 17.02 1.83 12.84
C GLY A 275 16.38 0.61 13.50
N SER A 276 15.18 0.76 14.08
CA SER A 276 14.47 -0.32 14.77
C SER A 276 14.03 -1.45 13.84
N ARG A 277 13.85 -1.15 12.53
CA ARG A 277 13.22 -2.01 11.52
C ARG A 277 11.74 -2.34 11.78
N LEU A 278 11.22 -2.07 12.98
CA LEU A 278 9.83 -2.32 13.39
C LEU A 278 8.87 -1.26 12.85
N LEU A 279 9.36 -0.03 12.66
CA LEU A 279 8.57 1.13 12.24
C LEU A 279 8.90 1.59 10.81
N ARG A 280 9.40 0.67 9.96
CA ARG A 280 9.61 0.93 8.53
C ARG A 280 8.36 0.70 7.69
N LEU A 281 7.48 -0.17 8.17
CA LEU A 281 6.26 -0.58 7.50
C LEU A 281 5.23 -0.89 8.58
N VAL A 282 4.02 -0.36 8.42
CA VAL A 282 2.89 -0.75 9.25
C VAL A 282 2.34 -2.05 8.68
N SER A 283 2.38 -3.10 9.49
CA SER A 283 1.94 -4.43 9.10
C SER A 283 0.85 -4.89 10.04
N LEU A 284 -0.38 -4.60 9.70
CA LEU A 284 -1.52 -4.72 10.61
C LEU A 284 -2.46 -5.84 10.14
N ALA A 285 -2.76 -6.76 11.06
CA ALA A 285 -3.83 -7.73 10.89
C ALA A 285 -4.96 -7.40 11.86
N GLY A 286 -6.20 -7.35 11.38
CA GLY A 286 -7.41 -7.20 12.18
C GLY A 286 -8.33 -8.40 12.00
N GLN A 287 -8.91 -8.90 13.09
CA GLN A 287 -9.87 -10.01 13.05
C GLN A 287 -11.32 -9.53 13.24
N LYS A 288 -12.21 -10.01 12.37
CA LYS A 288 -13.67 -9.87 12.54
C LYS A 288 -14.13 -10.74 13.70
N ARG A 289 -15.02 -10.20 14.54
CA ARG A 289 -15.56 -10.95 15.69
C ARG A 289 -16.21 -12.26 15.21
N ARG A 290 -15.96 -13.35 15.94
CA ARG A 290 -16.62 -14.65 15.73
C ARG A 290 -18.09 -14.58 16.12
#